data_AF-A0A922MB57-F1
#
_entry.id   AF-A0A922MB57-F1
#
_cell.length_a   1.000
_cell.length_b   1.000
_cell.length_c   1.000
_cell.angle_alpha   90.00
_cell.angle_beta   90.00
_cell.angle_gamma   90.00
#
_symmetry.space_group_name_H-M   'P 1'
#
loop_
_entity.id
_entity.type
_entity.pdbx_description
1 polymer ?
#
loop_
_entity_poly.entity_id
_entity_poly.type
_entity_poly.pdbx_seq_one_letter_code
_entity_poly.pdbx_strand_id
1 'polypeptide(L)'
;MQKYEKLEKIGEGTYGTVFKAKNKETHEIVALKRVRLDDDDEGVPSSALREICLLKELKHKNIVRLYDVLHSEKKLTLVFEHCDQDLKKYFDSLNGTPNEDTWPGVTQLPDYKPLPVYQPSLGLAQVVPRLPARGRDLLARLLTCNPALRMPADDAMAHAYFHDLNPSVKNDRC
;
A
#
# COMPACT_ATOMS: atom_id res chain seq x y z
N MET A 1 -6.81 -16.15 -21.18
CA MET A 1 -6.26 -14.77 -21.16
C MET A 1 -7.16 -13.73 -21.86
N GLN A 2 -8.44 -14.02 -22.16
CA GLN A 2 -9.30 -13.10 -22.93
C GLN A 2 -9.96 -11.97 -22.11
N LYS A 3 -10.16 -12.14 -20.80
CA LYS A 3 -10.96 -11.25 -19.92
C LYS A 3 -10.31 -9.90 -19.60
N TYR A 4 -8.98 -9.82 -19.52
CA TYR A 4 -8.26 -8.60 -19.14
C TYR A 4 -7.36 -8.12 -20.27
N GLU A 5 -7.47 -6.84 -20.61
CA GLU A 5 -6.58 -6.13 -21.52
C GLU A 5 -5.44 -5.50 -20.72
N LYS A 6 -4.22 -5.96 -20.95
CA LYS A 6 -3.03 -5.45 -20.27
C LYS A 6 -2.66 -4.08 -20.85
N LEU A 7 -2.45 -3.10 -19.98
CA LEU A 7 -2.09 -1.73 -20.35
C LEU A 7 -0.58 -1.53 -20.15
N GLU A 8 -0.17 -1.01 -18.98
CA GLU A 8 1.21 -0.65 -18.67
C GLU A 8 1.76 -1.41 -17.47
N LYS A 9 3.09 -1.44 -17.34
CA LYS A 9 3.78 -2.00 -16.16
C LYS A 9 3.85 -0.91 -15.09
N ILE A 10 3.31 -1.19 -13.90
CA ILE A 10 3.24 -0.22 -12.79
C ILE A 10 4.18 -0.56 -11.63
N GLY A 11 4.75 -1.77 -11.60
CA GLY A 11 5.70 -2.14 -10.57
C GLY A 11 6.44 -3.45 -10.86
N GLU A 12 7.61 -3.59 -10.27
CA GLU A 12 8.37 -4.83 -10.22
C GLU A 12 9.09 -4.94 -8.87
N GLY A 13 9.07 -6.13 -8.29
CA GLY A 13 9.81 -6.43 -7.07
C GLY A 13 10.15 -7.90 -6.96
N THR A 14 10.59 -8.30 -5.77
CA THR A 14 11.00 -9.67 -5.42
C THR A 14 9.90 -10.68 -5.74
N TYR A 15 8.65 -10.34 -5.43
CA TYR A 15 7.50 -11.24 -5.60
C TYR A 15 6.91 -11.26 -7.02
N GLY A 16 7.48 -10.47 -7.94
CA GLY A 16 7.10 -10.48 -9.35
C GLY A 16 6.75 -9.12 -9.92
N THR A 17 5.93 -9.12 -10.97
CA THR A 17 5.66 -7.93 -11.77
C THR A 17 4.18 -7.57 -11.71
N VAL A 18 3.90 -6.27 -11.56
CA VAL A 18 2.54 -5.71 -11.49
C VAL A 18 2.25 -4.90 -12.74
N PHE A 19 1.12 -5.18 -13.38
CA PHE A 19 0.63 -4.45 -14.54
C PHE A 19 -0.73 -3.84 -14.28
N LYS A 20 -0.95 -2.62 -14.76
CA LYS A 20 -2.29 -2.05 -14.90
C LYS A 20 -2.98 -2.74 -16.07
N ALA A 21 -4.25 -3.06 -15.89
CA ALA A 21 -5.07 -3.68 -16.92
C ALA A 21 -6.50 -3.17 -16.85
N LYS A 22 -7.26 -3.40 -17.92
CA LYS A 22 -8.69 -3.11 -18.00
C LYS A 22 -9.45 -4.43 -18.12
N ASN A 23 -10.45 -4.64 -17.27
CA ASN A 23 -11.42 -5.72 -17.48
C ASN A 23 -12.24 -5.40 -18.73
N LYS A 24 -12.29 -6.31 -19.71
CA LYS A 24 -12.98 -6.05 -20.99
C LYS A 24 -14.50 -6.05 -20.86
N GLU A 25 -15.04 -6.74 -19.87
CA GLU A 25 -16.48 -6.85 -19.63
C GLU A 25 -17.00 -5.68 -18.80
N THR A 26 -16.34 -5.37 -17.68
CA THR A 26 -16.79 -4.31 -16.77
C THR A 26 -16.17 -2.94 -17.06
N HIS A 27 -15.16 -2.90 -17.92
CA HIS A 27 -14.31 -1.73 -18.18
C HIS A 27 -13.56 -1.18 -16.95
N GLU A 28 -13.58 -1.89 -15.83
CA GLU A 28 -12.89 -1.52 -14.60
C GLU A 28 -11.37 -1.65 -14.73
N ILE A 29 -10.64 -0.71 -14.14
CA ILE A 29 -9.18 -0.73 -14.06
C ILE A 29 -8.75 -1.61 -12.89
N VAL A 30 -7.84 -2.54 -13.16
CA VAL A 30 -7.36 -3.54 -12.19
C VAL A 30 -5.83 -3.62 -12.20
N ALA A 31 -5.26 -4.18 -11.14
CA ALA A 31 -3.84 -4.49 -11.03
C ALA A 31 -3.61 -6.00 -11.17
N LEU A 32 -2.77 -6.42 -12.13
CA LEU A 32 -2.39 -7.80 -12.38
C LEU A 32 -1.01 -8.07 -11.77
N LYS A 33 -0.96 -8.75 -10.62
CA LYS A 33 0.29 -9.18 -9.96
C LYS A 33 0.65 -10.57 -10.45
N ARG A 34 1.64 -10.66 -11.33
CA ARG A 34 2.22 -11.93 -11.80
C ARG A 34 3.22 -12.43 -10.77
N VAL A 35 2.92 -13.56 -10.16
CA VAL A 35 3.80 -14.21 -9.18
C VAL A 35 4.96 -14.87 -9.93
N ARG A 36 6.18 -14.70 -9.43
CA ARG A 36 7.33 -15.49 -9.91
C ARG A 36 7.14 -16.91 -9.39
N LEU A 37 7.04 -17.86 -10.30
CA LEU A 37 7.11 -19.29 -9.99
C LEU A 37 8.50 -19.72 -10.42
N ASP A 38 9.22 -20.41 -9.53
CA ASP A 38 10.48 -21.03 -9.88
C ASP A 38 10.20 -22.17 -10.88
N ASP A 39 11.18 -22.50 -11.73
CA ASP A 39 11.02 -23.52 -12.78
C ASP A 39 10.96 -24.96 -12.26
N ASP A 40 11.08 -25.12 -10.94
CA ASP A 40 11.00 -26.40 -10.25
C ASP A 40 9.57 -26.98 -10.34
N ASP A 41 9.46 -28.30 -10.52
CA ASP A 41 8.18 -29.02 -10.69
C ASP A 41 7.25 -28.98 -9.45
N GLU A 42 7.55 -28.16 -8.43
CA GLU A 42 6.76 -28.00 -7.20
C GLU A 42 5.47 -27.16 -7.39
N GLY A 43 5.25 -26.58 -8.56
CA GLY A 43 4.01 -25.86 -8.86
C GLY A 43 3.89 -24.52 -8.11
N VAL A 44 2.74 -24.26 -7.46
CA VAL A 44 2.49 -22.98 -6.78
C VAL A 44 3.04 -23.02 -5.34
N PRO A 45 3.88 -22.05 -4.92
CA PRO A 45 4.39 -21.99 -3.55
C PRO A 45 3.28 -21.97 -2.50
N SER A 46 3.46 -22.72 -1.42
CA SER A 46 2.50 -22.80 -0.30
C SER A 46 2.24 -21.44 0.36
N SER A 47 3.24 -20.56 0.37
CA SER A 47 3.12 -19.16 0.83
C SER A 47 2.13 -18.36 -0.01
N ALA A 48 2.15 -18.53 -1.34
CA ALA A 48 1.22 -17.86 -2.25
C ALA A 48 -0.22 -18.36 -2.05
N LEU A 49 -0.41 -19.68 -1.88
CA LEU A 49 -1.73 -20.25 -1.59
C LEU A 49 -2.32 -19.70 -0.28
N ARG A 50 -1.51 -19.61 0.78
CA ARG A 50 -1.93 -19.05 2.07
C ARG A 50 -2.37 -17.58 1.93
N GLU A 51 -1.59 -16.77 1.22
CA GLU A 51 -1.91 -15.36 0.96
C GLU A 51 -3.23 -15.23 0.17
N ILE A 52 -3.42 -16.05 -0.87
CA ILE A 52 -4.65 -16.07 -1.68
C ILE A 52 -5.88 -16.40 -0.83
N CYS A 53 -5.80 -17.43 0.02
CA CYS A 53 -6.93 -17.83 0.87
C CYS A 53 -7.35 -16.69 1.81
N LEU A 54 -6.39 -16.04 2.47
CA LEU A 54 -6.68 -14.90 3.34
C LEU A 54 -7.28 -13.72 2.55
N LEU A 55 -6.68 -13.35 1.44
CA LEU A 55 -7.13 -12.21 0.63
C LEU A 55 -8.52 -12.43 0.00
N LYS A 56 -8.94 -13.67 -0.23
CA LYS A 56 -10.31 -13.98 -0.72
C LYS A 56 -11.39 -13.68 0.32
N GLU A 57 -11.07 -13.78 1.60
CA GLU A 57 -12.02 -13.56 2.70
C GLU A 57 -12.06 -12.10 3.16
N LEU A 58 -10.96 -11.37 2.99
CA LEU A 58 -10.85 -9.98 3.44
C LEU A 58 -11.64 -9.02 2.54
N LYS A 59 -12.80 -8.58 3.02
CA LYS A 59 -13.65 -7.56 2.38
C LYS A 59 -13.81 -6.35 3.29
N HIS A 60 -12.91 -5.40 3.16
CA HIS A 60 -12.94 -4.16 3.96
C HIS A 60 -12.52 -2.96 3.12
N LYS A 61 -13.10 -1.78 3.42
CA LYS A 61 -12.84 -0.52 2.69
C LYS A 61 -11.37 -0.08 2.69
N ASN A 62 -10.56 -0.62 3.61
CA ASN A 62 -9.13 -0.27 3.78
C ASN A 62 -8.18 -1.44 3.49
N ILE A 63 -8.67 -2.54 2.90
CA ILE A 63 -7.83 -3.66 2.46
C ILE A 63 -8.01 -3.79 0.95
N VAL A 64 -6.89 -3.81 0.22
CA VAL A 64 -6.88 -3.96 -1.24
C VAL A 64 -7.55 -5.28 -1.60
N ARG A 65 -8.61 -5.21 -2.39
CA ARG A 65 -9.43 -6.38 -2.69
C ARG A 65 -8.79 -7.26 -3.75
N LEU A 66 -8.75 -8.57 -3.50
CA LEU A 66 -8.48 -9.58 -4.51
C LEU A 66 -9.79 -9.90 -5.26
N TYR A 67 -9.83 -9.63 -6.55
CA TYR A 67 -10.99 -9.89 -7.42
C TYR A 67 -10.98 -11.30 -8.01
N ASP A 68 -9.82 -11.77 -8.44
CA ASP A 68 -9.72 -13.01 -9.23
C ASP A 68 -8.31 -13.62 -9.15
N VAL A 69 -8.21 -14.92 -9.44
CA VAL A 69 -6.94 -15.66 -9.50
C VAL A 69 -6.87 -16.42 -10.81
N LEU A 70 -5.95 -16.02 -11.67
CA LEU A 70 -5.73 -16.65 -12.97
C LEU A 70 -4.54 -17.59 -12.87
N HIS A 71 -4.79 -18.88 -13.05
CA HIS A 71 -3.76 -19.91 -13.04
C HIS A 71 -3.68 -20.61 -14.40
N SER A 72 -2.45 -20.87 -14.83
CA SER A 72 -2.08 -21.69 -15.98
C SER A 72 -0.78 -22.42 -15.64
N GLU A 73 -0.42 -23.46 -16.38
CA GLU A 73 0.62 -24.45 -16.03
C GLU A 73 1.87 -23.86 -15.34
N LYS A 74 2.44 -22.76 -15.84
CA LYS A 74 3.60 -22.08 -15.24
C LYS A 74 3.39 -20.60 -14.93
N LYS A 75 2.14 -20.13 -14.82
CA LYS A 75 1.86 -18.72 -14.53
C LYS A 75 0.69 -18.57 -13.56
N LEU A 76 0.96 -17.91 -12.44
CA LEU A 76 -0.05 -17.47 -11.48
C LEU A 76 -0.15 -15.94 -11.52
N THR A 77 -1.36 -15.43 -11.75
CA THR A 77 -1.65 -14.00 -11.78
C THR A 77 -2.81 -13.68 -10.85
N LEU A 78 -2.57 -12.79 -9.89
CA LEU A 78 -3.57 -12.29 -8.97
C LEU A 78 -4.15 -10.97 -9.52
N VAL A 79 -5.48 -10.86 -9.54
CA VAL A 79 -6.19 -9.66 -10.02
C VAL A 79 -6.68 -8.87 -8.82
N PHE A 80 -6.15 -7.68 -8.63
CA PHE A 80 -6.47 -6.80 -7.51
C PHE A 80 -7.20 -5.54 -7.94
N GLU A 81 -7.87 -4.90 -6.98
CA GLU A 81 -8.20 -3.48 -7.05
C GLU A 81 -6.97 -2.66 -7.45
N HIS A 82 -7.14 -1.70 -8.37
CA HIS A 82 -6.08 -0.79 -8.75
C HIS A 82 -6.06 0.43 -7.81
N CYS A 83 -4.91 0.71 -7.20
CA CYS A 83 -4.66 1.95 -6.48
C CYS A 83 -3.72 2.83 -7.31
N ASP A 84 -4.11 4.09 -7.54
CA ASP A 84 -3.32 5.02 -8.38
C ASP A 84 -2.01 5.46 -7.72
N GLN A 85 -1.94 5.40 -6.37
CA GLN A 85 -0.79 5.84 -5.59
C GLN A 85 -0.43 4.82 -4.50
N ASP A 86 0.84 4.83 -4.12
CA ASP A 86 1.39 4.10 -2.99
C ASP A 86 1.98 5.09 -1.97
N LEU A 87 2.29 4.59 -0.77
CA LEU A 87 2.76 5.45 0.32
C LEU A 87 4.13 6.09 0.04
N LYS A 88 4.97 5.46 -0.78
CA LYS A 88 6.26 6.05 -1.15
C LYS A 88 6.05 7.27 -2.06
N LYS A 89 5.27 7.11 -3.14
CA LYS A 89 4.88 8.23 -4.01
C LYS A 89 4.17 9.33 -3.24
N TYR A 90 3.37 8.95 -2.24
CA TYR A 90 2.78 9.88 -1.29
C TYR A 90 3.85 10.71 -0.56
N PHE A 91 4.86 10.06 0.05
CA PHE A 91 5.93 10.77 0.77
C PHE A 91 6.69 11.71 -0.17
N ASP A 92 7.01 11.22 -1.37
CA ASP A 92 7.66 12.00 -2.41
C ASP A 92 6.80 13.25 -2.79
N SER A 93 5.46 13.21 -2.69
CA SER A 93 4.58 14.31 -3.14
C SER A 93 4.15 15.31 -2.05
N LEU A 94 4.09 14.88 -0.79
CA LEU A 94 3.41 15.60 0.31
C LEU A 94 4.34 16.22 1.34
N ASN A 95 5.34 15.46 1.81
CA ASN A 95 6.26 15.95 2.82
C ASN A 95 7.45 16.69 2.21
N GLY A 96 7.58 16.60 0.88
CA GLY A 96 8.83 16.90 0.21
C GLY A 96 9.95 16.03 0.75
N THR A 97 11.17 16.39 0.39
CA THR A 97 12.35 15.70 0.90
C THR A 97 12.71 16.26 2.27
N PRO A 98 12.81 15.44 3.33
CA PRO A 98 13.27 15.90 4.63
C PRO A 98 14.57 16.67 4.51
N ASN A 99 14.62 17.83 5.15
CA ASN A 99 15.74 18.76 5.14
C ASN A 99 16.04 19.23 6.57
N GLU A 100 17.09 20.01 6.75
CA GLU A 100 17.51 20.50 8.07
C GLU A 100 16.45 21.37 8.77
N ASP A 101 15.51 21.98 8.02
CA ASP A 101 14.40 22.76 8.60
C ASP A 101 13.30 21.86 9.18
N THR A 102 12.99 20.75 8.49
CA THR A 102 11.89 19.82 8.85
C THR A 102 12.36 18.68 9.76
N TRP A 103 13.62 18.28 9.66
CA TRP A 103 14.28 17.31 10.52
C TRP A 103 15.74 17.74 10.74
N PRO A 104 16.01 18.55 11.79
CA PRO A 104 17.36 18.94 12.15
C PRO A 104 18.26 17.72 12.42
N GLY A 105 19.42 17.68 11.77
CA GLY A 105 20.39 16.59 11.85
C GLY A 105 20.15 15.44 10.87
N VAL A 106 19.14 15.51 9.99
CA VAL A 106 18.83 14.41 9.05
C VAL A 106 20.00 14.06 8.14
N THR A 107 20.79 15.05 7.72
CA THR A 107 21.96 14.81 6.85
C THR A 107 23.14 14.15 7.55
N GLN A 108 23.12 14.11 8.89
CA GLN A 108 24.20 13.57 9.72
C GLN A 108 23.95 12.11 10.16
N LEU A 109 22.81 11.53 9.76
CA LEU A 109 22.46 10.16 10.12
C LEU A 109 23.35 9.14 9.39
N PRO A 110 23.74 8.02 10.04
CA PRO A 110 24.70 7.05 9.48
C PRO A 110 24.34 6.50 8.10
N ASP A 111 23.05 6.33 7.81
CA ASP A 111 22.54 5.77 6.56
C ASP A 111 21.87 6.82 5.66
N TYR A 112 22.06 8.11 5.94
CA TYR A 112 21.48 9.16 5.12
C TYR A 112 22.05 9.10 3.69
N LYS A 113 21.15 9.03 2.71
CA LYS A 113 21.47 9.16 1.31
C LYS A 113 20.77 10.42 0.78
N PRO A 114 21.45 11.27 0.00
CA PRO A 114 20.80 12.38 -0.66
C PRO A 114 19.60 11.88 -1.47
N LEU A 115 18.40 12.27 -1.06
CA LEU A 115 17.17 11.99 -1.76
C LEU A 115 16.94 13.06 -2.83
N PRO A 116 16.30 12.74 -3.97
CA PRO A 116 15.84 13.76 -4.90
C PRO A 116 14.98 14.78 -4.14
N VAL A 117 15.13 16.08 -4.42
CA VAL A 117 14.36 17.13 -3.73
C VAL A 117 12.97 17.19 -4.34
N TYR A 118 11.97 16.84 -3.55
CA TYR A 118 10.57 17.03 -3.89
C TYR A 118 10.00 18.20 -3.08
N GLN A 119 9.14 18.99 -3.71
CA GLN A 119 8.38 20.04 -3.01
C GLN A 119 6.98 19.50 -2.65
N PRO A 120 6.47 19.79 -1.44
CA PRO A 120 5.08 19.54 -1.08
C PRO A 120 4.16 20.16 -2.13
N SER A 121 3.39 19.35 -2.84
CA SER A 121 2.53 19.83 -3.94
C SER A 121 1.05 19.55 -3.73
N LEU A 122 0.71 18.63 -2.82
CA LEU A 122 -0.66 18.20 -2.54
C LEU A 122 -0.89 18.16 -1.04
N GLY A 123 -2.15 18.33 -0.61
CA GLY A 123 -2.58 18.11 0.77
C GLY A 123 -3.17 16.70 0.97
N LEU A 124 -3.17 16.21 2.21
CA LEU A 124 -3.72 14.88 2.57
C LEU A 124 -5.17 14.67 2.11
N ALA A 125 -5.97 15.73 2.10
CA ALA A 125 -7.36 15.67 1.65
C ALA A 125 -7.50 15.35 0.15
N GLN A 126 -6.53 15.77 -0.67
CA GLN A 126 -6.51 15.52 -2.11
C GLN A 126 -6.01 14.10 -2.42
N VAL A 127 -5.06 13.60 -1.62
CA VAL A 127 -4.44 12.29 -1.87
C VAL A 127 -5.27 11.13 -1.32
N VAL A 128 -5.85 11.27 -0.13
CA VAL A 128 -6.74 10.26 0.48
C VAL A 128 -8.14 10.83 0.69
N PRO A 129 -8.89 11.11 -0.40
CA PRO A 129 -10.19 11.78 -0.30
C PRO A 129 -11.26 10.97 0.43
N ARG A 130 -11.12 9.63 0.43
CA ARG A 130 -12.04 8.70 1.11
C ARG A 130 -11.80 8.61 2.62
N LEU A 131 -10.67 9.11 3.12
CA LEU A 131 -10.36 9.07 4.55
C LEU A 131 -10.98 10.29 5.24
N PRO A 132 -11.76 10.11 6.33
CA PRO A 132 -12.39 11.22 7.02
C PRO A 132 -11.34 12.10 7.69
N ALA A 133 -11.73 13.33 8.05
CA ALA A 133 -10.81 14.32 8.62
C ALA A 133 -9.99 13.79 9.81
N ARG A 134 -10.63 13.06 10.74
CA ARG A 134 -9.95 12.42 11.88
C ARG A 134 -8.92 11.38 11.46
N GLY A 135 -9.20 10.62 10.40
CA GLY A 135 -8.26 9.64 9.86
C GLY A 135 -7.08 10.29 9.18
N ARG A 136 -7.32 11.41 8.47
CA ARG A 136 -6.26 12.21 7.86
C ARG A 136 -5.35 12.86 8.89
N ASP A 137 -5.90 13.35 10.01
CA ASP A 137 -5.11 13.88 11.13
C ASP A 137 -4.22 12.78 11.74
N LEU A 138 -4.78 11.62 12.05
CA LEU A 138 -4.01 10.47 12.53
C LEU A 138 -2.88 10.10 11.55
N LEU A 139 -3.21 9.99 10.26
CA LEU A 139 -2.27 9.63 9.21
C LEU A 139 -1.15 10.67 9.10
N ALA A 140 -1.45 11.97 9.17
CA ALA A 140 -0.43 13.03 9.14
C ALA A 140 0.60 12.88 10.26
N ARG A 141 0.12 12.58 11.48
CA ARG A 141 0.96 12.45 12.68
C ARG A 141 1.79 11.17 12.67
N LEU A 142 1.26 10.08 12.11
CA LEU A 142 1.98 8.82 11.92
C LEU A 142 3.04 8.91 10.82
N LEU A 143 2.81 9.73 9.78
CA LEU A 143 3.72 9.91 8.66
C LEU A 143 4.69 11.08 8.85
N THR A 144 4.88 11.56 10.08
CA THR A 144 5.92 12.55 10.38
C THR A 144 7.30 11.91 10.27
N CYS A 145 8.16 12.44 9.39
CA CYS A 145 9.47 11.83 9.09
C CYS A 145 10.44 11.90 10.29
N ASN A 146 10.46 13.01 11.02
CA ASN A 146 11.27 13.15 12.22
C ASN A 146 10.69 12.29 13.35
N PRO A 147 11.39 11.22 13.79
CA PRO A 147 10.86 10.30 14.80
C PRO A 147 10.57 10.97 16.15
N ALA A 148 11.29 12.04 16.50
CA ALA A 148 11.08 12.76 17.75
C ALA A 148 9.76 13.56 17.77
N LEU A 149 9.23 13.90 16.58
CA LEU A 149 7.95 14.60 16.43
C LEU A 149 6.81 13.67 16.00
N ARG A 150 7.13 12.44 15.59
CA ARG A 150 6.15 11.45 15.16
C ARG A 150 5.34 10.93 16.33
N MET A 151 4.04 10.81 16.14
CA MET A 151 3.12 10.30 17.16
C MET A 151 3.52 8.88 17.63
N PRO A 152 3.66 8.65 18.94
CA PRO A 152 3.87 7.32 19.50
C PRO A 152 2.70 6.36 19.22
N ALA A 153 2.99 5.05 19.20
CA ALA A 153 1.97 4.03 18.95
C ALA A 153 0.82 4.07 19.97
N ASP A 154 1.13 4.27 21.26
CA ASP A 154 0.11 4.34 22.32
C ASP A 154 -0.86 5.51 22.10
N ASP A 155 -0.34 6.69 21.76
CA ASP A 155 -1.16 7.87 21.43
C ASP A 155 -1.98 7.66 20.16
N ALA A 156 -1.42 6.97 19.17
CA ALA A 156 -2.12 6.62 17.94
C ALA A 156 -3.29 5.67 18.19
N MET A 157 -3.13 4.68 19.07
CA MET A 157 -4.22 3.76 19.45
C MET A 157 -5.34 4.49 20.22
N ALA A 158 -4.99 5.50 21.01
CA ALA A 158 -5.95 6.35 21.71
C ALA A 158 -6.60 7.44 20.83
N HIS A 159 -6.25 7.51 19.54
CA HIS A 159 -6.68 8.61 18.68
C HIS A 159 -8.20 8.61 18.43
N ALA A 160 -8.78 9.81 18.33
CA ALA A 160 -10.21 10.04 18.08
C ALA A 160 -10.76 9.41 16.79
N TYR A 161 -9.89 8.97 15.89
CA TYR A 161 -10.24 8.21 14.70
C TYR A 161 -10.79 6.82 15.02
N PHE A 162 -10.36 6.20 16.12
CA PHE A 162 -10.77 4.86 16.53
C PHE A 162 -11.89 4.86 17.58
N HIS A 163 -12.47 6.02 17.91
CA HIS A 163 -13.50 6.10 18.94
C HIS A 163 -14.78 5.31 18.60
N ASP A 164 -15.05 5.13 17.32
CA ASP A 164 -16.17 4.36 16.77
C ASP A 164 -15.93 2.83 16.73
N LEU A 165 -14.71 2.36 17.02
CA LEU A 165 -14.43 0.93 17.12
C LEU A 165 -15.03 0.32 18.38
N ASN A 166 -15.59 -0.89 18.24
CA ASN A 166 -16.11 -1.70 19.34
C ASN A 166 -15.03 -1.88 20.43
N PRO A 167 -15.34 -1.62 21.72
CA PRO A 167 -14.40 -1.79 22.82
C PRO A 167 -13.73 -3.17 22.89
N SER A 168 -14.40 -4.23 22.42
CA SER A 168 -13.80 -5.57 22.38
C SER A 168 -12.57 -5.64 21.47
N VAL A 169 -12.55 -4.87 20.37
CA VAL A 169 -11.42 -4.80 19.42
C VAL A 169 -10.27 -3.97 19.99
N LYS A 170 -10.53 -3.06 20.93
CA LYS A 170 -9.51 -2.20 21.56
C LYS A 170 -8.71 -2.92 22.66
N ASN A 171 -9.27 -3.96 23.24
CA ASN A 171 -8.69 -4.67 24.39
C ASN A 171 -7.95 -5.96 24.03
N ASP A 172 -8.03 -6.43 22.78
CA ASP A 172 -7.19 -7.50 22.28
C ASP A 172 -5.76 -6.97 22.10
N ARG A 173 -5.01 -6.95 23.21
CA ARG A 173 -3.57 -6.78 23.18
C ARG A 173 -2.97 -8.08 22.59
N CYS A 174 -2.32 -7.98 21.44
CA CYS A 174 -1.32 -8.98 21.04
C CYS A 174 -0.14 -8.96 22.02
#